data_AF-A0A8I5R7C9-F1
#
_entry.id   AF-A0A8I5R7C9-F1
#
_cell.length_a   1.000
_cell.length_b   1.000
_cell.length_c   1.000
_cell.angle_alpha   90.00
_cell.angle_beta   90.00
_cell.angle_gamma   90.00
#
_symmetry.space_group_name_H-M   'P 1'
#
loop_
_entity.id
_entity.type
_entity.pdbx_description
1 polymer ?
#
loop_
_entity_poly.entity_id
_entity_poly.type
_entity_poly.pdbx_seq_one_letter_code
_entity_poly.pdbx_strand_id
1 'polypeptide(L)'
;MDKLLFGVSVLTSLLEAIAQTNMIGKVFIFPKESNSAHVSLITQLEKPLQNFTACLHAYTDLSHGYSLFSYSIQTKSKEIVIFKSQIGEYNLIMGGDKVFFKVYENFPILVHICANWESSSGIAEFWVNEKP
;
A
#
# COMPACT_ATOMS: atom_id res chain seq x y z
N MET A 1 -43.82 -6.65 48.39
CA MET A 1 -43.33 -7.98 47.95
C MET A 1 -43.03 -7.81 46.48
N ASP A 2 -41.82 -7.32 46.22
CA ASP A 2 -41.50 -6.61 45.00
C ASP A 2 -41.02 -7.61 43.96
N LYS A 3 -41.75 -7.71 42.85
CA LYS A 3 -41.38 -8.58 41.72
C LYS A 3 -40.29 -7.88 40.92
N LEU A 4 -39.06 -8.33 41.12
CA LEU A 4 -37.92 -8.10 40.24
C LEU A 4 -38.21 -8.70 38.86
N LEU A 5 -38.56 -7.86 37.88
CA LEU A 5 -38.63 -8.25 36.48
C LEU A 5 -37.21 -8.20 35.89
N PHE A 6 -36.63 -9.39 35.70
CA PHE A 6 -35.32 -9.62 35.14
C PHE A 6 -35.34 -9.33 33.63
N GLY A 7 -34.82 -8.16 33.22
CA GLY A 7 -34.69 -7.80 31.81
C GLY A 7 -33.62 -8.66 31.13
N VAL A 8 -34.02 -9.51 30.20
CA VAL A 8 -33.09 -10.27 29.34
C VAL A 8 -32.46 -9.30 28.35
N SER A 9 -31.21 -8.91 28.57
CA SER A 9 -30.44 -8.15 27.59
C SER A 9 -29.86 -9.13 26.57
N VAL A 10 -30.43 -9.14 25.36
CA VAL A 10 -29.88 -9.90 24.23
C VAL A 10 -28.74 -9.07 23.64
N LEU A 11 -27.50 -9.41 23.99
CA LEU A 11 -26.31 -8.82 23.39
C LEU A 11 -26.09 -9.47 22.02
N THR A 12 -26.68 -8.88 20.96
CA THR A 12 -26.36 -9.28 19.59
C THR A 12 -24.96 -8.77 19.25
N SER A 13 -23.94 -9.62 19.42
CA SER A 13 -22.62 -9.36 18.87
C SER A 13 -22.72 -9.40 17.33
N LEU A 14 -22.76 -8.24 16.68
CA LEU A 14 -22.51 -8.17 15.25
C LEU A 14 -21.06 -8.60 15.02
N LEU A 15 -20.86 -9.77 14.40
CA LEU A 15 -19.60 -10.05 13.72
C LEU A 15 -19.53 -9.10 12.52
N GLU A 16 -18.65 -8.10 12.59
CA GLU A 16 -18.25 -7.36 11.39
C GLU A 16 -17.51 -8.33 10.46
N ALA A 17 -18.25 -8.91 9.51
CA ALA A 17 -17.65 -9.66 8.43
C ALA A 17 -16.90 -8.67 7.53
N ILE A 18 -15.57 -8.77 7.51
CA ILE A 18 -14.74 -8.03 6.55
C ILE A 18 -15.04 -8.63 5.17
N ALA A 19 -15.93 -7.98 4.41
CA ALA A 19 -16.27 -8.41 3.06
C ALA A 19 -15.07 -8.15 2.12
N GLN A 20 -14.40 -9.23 1.70
CA GLN A 20 -13.37 -9.14 0.68
C GLN A 20 -14.02 -8.85 -0.67
N THR A 21 -13.67 -7.72 -1.29
CA THR A 21 -14.15 -7.36 -2.62
C THR A 21 -13.16 -7.84 -3.68
N ASN A 22 -13.65 -8.57 -4.68
CA ASN A 22 -12.84 -8.96 -5.84
C ASN A 22 -12.59 -7.74 -6.76
N MET A 23 -11.31 -7.41 -6.93
CA MET A 23 -10.80 -6.29 -7.76
C MET A 23 -10.24 -6.73 -9.11
N ILE A 24 -10.39 -8.00 -9.51
CA ILE A 24 -9.98 -8.47 -10.84
C ILE A 24 -10.67 -7.62 -11.92
N GLY A 25 -9.87 -7.04 -12.82
CA GLY A 25 -10.35 -6.18 -13.91
C GLY A 25 -10.85 -4.80 -13.47
N LYS A 26 -10.62 -4.40 -12.21
CA LYS A 26 -11.03 -3.11 -11.65
C LYS A 26 -9.81 -2.31 -11.20
N VAL A 27 -10.00 -0.99 -11.10
CA VAL A 27 -8.97 -0.04 -10.68
C VAL A 27 -9.51 0.94 -9.65
N PHE A 28 -8.64 1.48 -8.82
CA PHE A 28 -8.94 2.67 -8.04
C PHE A 28 -8.65 3.91 -8.88
N ILE A 29 -9.55 4.89 -8.85
CA ILE A 29 -9.42 6.14 -9.60
C ILE A 29 -9.29 7.27 -8.59
N PHE A 30 -8.22 8.06 -8.73
CA PHE A 30 -7.99 9.29 -7.98
C PHE A 30 -8.09 10.46 -8.98
N PRO A 31 -9.30 11.00 -9.22
CA PRO A 31 -9.56 11.89 -10.37
C PRO A 31 -9.02 13.30 -10.18
N LYS A 32 -8.61 13.66 -8.96
CA LYS A 32 -8.16 15.00 -8.60
C LYS A 32 -7.11 14.91 -7.51
N GLU A 33 -6.12 15.78 -7.58
CA GLU A 33 -5.19 16.02 -6.48
C GLU A 33 -5.93 16.38 -5.19
N SER A 34 -5.58 15.70 -4.12
CA SER A 34 -6.17 15.87 -2.81
C SER A 34 -5.20 15.44 -1.72
N ASN A 35 -5.26 16.10 -0.57
CA ASN A 35 -4.53 15.72 0.63
C ASN A 35 -5.27 14.67 1.48
N SER A 36 -6.49 14.29 1.10
CA SER A 36 -7.35 13.37 1.86
C SER A 36 -7.80 12.14 1.07
N ALA A 37 -7.72 12.17 -0.27
CA ALA A 37 -8.11 11.03 -1.10
C ALA A 37 -7.07 9.91 -1.01
N HIS A 38 -7.45 8.78 -0.41
CA HIS A 38 -6.62 7.59 -0.28
C HIS A 38 -7.48 6.34 -0.19
N VAL A 39 -6.85 5.18 -0.39
CA VAL A 39 -7.45 3.87 -0.12
C VAL A 39 -6.60 3.17 0.92
N SER A 40 -7.23 2.70 1.99
CA SER A 40 -6.58 1.91 3.02
C SER A 40 -6.71 0.43 2.70
N LEU A 41 -5.57 -0.24 2.53
CA LEU A 41 -5.52 -1.69 2.38
C LEU A 41 -5.42 -2.33 3.76
N ILE A 42 -6.43 -3.11 4.14
CA ILE A 42 -6.48 -3.77 5.44
C ILE A 42 -5.90 -5.17 5.28
N THR A 43 -4.85 -5.47 6.05
CA THR A 43 -4.20 -6.78 6.08
C THR A 43 -4.02 -7.24 7.52
N GLN A 44 -4.06 -8.55 7.74
CA GLN A 44 -3.79 -9.18 9.04
C GLN A 44 -2.31 -9.51 9.14
N LEU A 45 -1.50 -8.50 9.44
CA LEU A 45 -0.07 -8.68 9.66
C LEU A 45 0.22 -8.86 11.16
N GLU A 46 0.42 -10.11 11.59
CA GLU A 46 0.65 -10.43 13.01
C GLU A 46 2.12 -10.27 13.43
N LYS A 47 3.05 -10.30 12.48
CA LYS A 47 4.50 -10.27 12.72
C LYS A 47 5.17 -9.20 11.86
N PRO A 48 6.27 -8.58 12.31
CA PRO A 48 7.05 -7.67 11.49
C PRO A 48 7.48 -8.33 10.17
N LEU A 49 7.48 -7.54 9.08
CA LEU A 49 7.97 -8.00 7.78
C LEU A 49 9.48 -8.20 7.83
N GLN A 50 9.93 -9.42 7.55
CA GLN A 50 11.35 -9.71 7.33
C GLN A 50 11.69 -9.55 5.85
N ASN A 51 10.82 -10.05 4.97
CA ASN A 51 10.95 -9.92 3.53
C ASN A 51 9.59 -9.45 3.00
N PHE A 52 9.58 -8.70 1.90
CA PHE A 52 8.33 -8.36 1.23
C PHE A 52 8.51 -8.25 -0.28
N THR A 53 7.38 -8.36 -0.98
CA THR A 53 7.24 -7.97 -2.37
C THR A 53 5.90 -7.27 -2.53
N ALA A 54 5.93 -6.09 -3.14
CA ALA A 54 4.74 -5.31 -3.42
C ALA A 54 4.70 -4.98 -4.91
N CYS A 55 3.63 -5.40 -5.57
CA CYS A 55 3.41 -5.17 -7.00
C CYS A 55 2.10 -4.43 -7.24
N LEU A 56 2.09 -3.52 -8.20
CA LEU A 56 0.89 -2.81 -8.64
C LEU A 56 1.01 -2.36 -10.10
N HIS A 57 -0.14 -2.16 -10.73
CA HIS A 57 -0.23 -1.43 -11.99
C HIS A 57 -0.65 0.01 -11.69
N ALA A 58 0.02 0.97 -12.32
CA ALA A 58 -0.30 2.39 -12.20
C ALA A 58 -0.28 3.08 -13.56
N TYR A 59 -1.21 4.01 -13.75
CA TYR A 59 -1.23 4.92 -14.88
C TYR A 59 -1.43 6.33 -14.37
N THR A 60 -0.62 7.27 -14.86
CA THR A 60 -0.79 8.69 -14.61
C THR A 60 -0.02 9.51 -15.64
N ASP A 61 -0.45 10.74 -15.83
CA ASP A 61 0.20 11.80 -16.60
C ASP A 61 0.87 12.84 -15.69
N LEU A 62 0.93 12.61 -14.37
CA LEU A 62 1.66 13.46 -13.44
C LEU A 62 3.17 13.35 -13.66
N SER A 63 3.81 14.47 -13.96
CA SER A 63 5.26 14.57 -14.16
C SER A 63 6.05 14.84 -12.87
N HIS A 64 5.38 15.32 -11.82
CA HIS A 64 5.98 15.55 -10.51
C HIS A 64 6.01 14.26 -9.67
N GLY A 65 6.75 14.27 -8.56
CA GLY A 65 6.90 13.08 -7.73
C GLY A 65 5.65 12.76 -6.89
N TYR A 66 5.29 11.49 -6.80
CA TYR A 66 4.13 11.02 -6.05
C TYR A 66 4.34 9.63 -5.42
N SER A 67 3.58 9.36 -4.36
CA SER A 67 3.59 8.07 -3.67
C SER A 67 2.67 7.08 -4.40
N LEU A 68 3.18 5.90 -4.73
CA LEU A 68 2.41 4.80 -5.32
C LEU A 68 1.86 3.86 -4.25
N PHE A 69 2.67 3.60 -3.22
CA PHE A 69 2.32 2.75 -2.09
C PHE A 69 2.97 3.30 -0.83
N SER A 70 2.24 3.30 0.28
CA SER A 70 2.74 3.75 1.57
C SER A 70 2.24 2.82 2.66
N TYR A 71 3.16 2.34 3.48
CA TYR A 71 2.91 1.55 4.66
C TYR A 71 3.59 2.23 5.86
N SER A 72 2.82 2.42 6.93
CA SER A 72 3.28 3.01 8.18
C SER A 72 2.83 2.14 9.34
N ILE A 73 3.65 2.07 10.38
CA ILE A 73 3.33 1.39 11.64
C ILE A 73 3.07 2.42 12.72
N GLN A 74 2.47 1.98 13.84
CA GLN A 74 2.07 2.88 14.93
C GLN A 74 3.22 3.76 15.45
N THR A 75 4.45 3.26 15.43
CA THR A 75 5.64 3.94 15.96
C THR A 75 6.46 4.68 14.90
N LYS A 76 6.22 4.45 13.61
CA LYS A 76 7.04 4.99 12.51
C LYS A 76 6.21 5.29 11.27
N SER A 77 6.27 6.54 10.83
CA SER A 77 5.77 6.95 9.53
C SER A 77 6.73 6.52 8.42
N LYS A 78 6.20 6.20 7.23
CA LYS A 78 7.01 5.85 6.04
C LYS A 78 7.91 4.64 6.26
N GLU A 79 7.39 3.62 6.94
CA GLU A 79 8.12 2.38 7.18
C GLU A 79 8.49 1.71 5.86
N ILE A 80 7.56 1.68 4.89
CA ILE A 80 7.80 1.28 3.50
C ILE A 80 7.08 2.26 2.58
N VAL A 81 7.78 2.84 1.60
CA VAL A 81 7.16 3.69 0.57
C VAL A 81 7.73 3.36 -0.80
N ILE A 82 6.85 3.09 -1.76
CA ILE A 82 7.20 3.07 -3.18
C ILE A 82 6.85 4.44 -3.74
N PHE A 83 7.86 5.19 -4.17
CA PHE A 83 7.71 6.56 -4.63
C PHE A 83 8.24 6.70 -6.06
N LYS A 84 7.50 7.40 -6.92
CA LYS A 84 8.04 7.85 -8.20
C LYS A 84 8.60 9.26 -7.99
N SER A 85 9.92 9.43 -8.07
CA SER A 85 10.58 10.73 -7.88
C SER A 85 10.21 11.69 -8.99
N GLN A 86 10.34 11.20 -10.22
CA GLN A 86 10.17 11.92 -11.48
C GLN A 86 10.08 10.87 -12.61
N ILE A 87 9.89 11.32 -13.85
CA ILE A 87 9.91 10.44 -15.02
C ILE A 87 11.24 9.69 -15.08
N GLY A 88 11.19 8.36 -15.21
CA GLY A 88 12.37 7.49 -15.27
C GLY A 88 13.11 7.27 -13.95
N GLU A 89 12.59 7.73 -12.80
CA GLU A 89 13.22 7.49 -11.50
C GLU A 89 12.21 7.13 -10.41
N TYR A 90 12.49 6.03 -9.72
CA TYR A 90 11.74 5.53 -8.59
C TYR A 90 12.64 5.46 -7.36
N ASN A 91 12.05 5.50 -6.17
CA ASN A 91 12.76 5.15 -4.96
C ASN A 91 11.91 4.29 -4.03
N LEU A 92 12.59 3.38 -3.36
CA LEU A 92 12.05 2.60 -2.25
C LEU A 92 12.56 3.23 -0.95
N ILE A 93 11.65 3.63 -0.08
CA ILE A 93 11.95 4.12 1.26
C ILE A 93 11.70 2.98 2.25
N MET A 94 12.67 2.67 3.10
CA MET A 94 12.54 1.68 4.17
C MET A 94 13.16 2.20 5.46
N GLY A 95 12.37 2.26 6.53
CA GLY A 95 12.85 2.71 7.84
C GLY A 95 13.45 4.13 7.87
N GLY A 96 13.22 4.94 6.83
CA GLY A 96 13.80 6.27 6.64
C GLY A 96 14.90 6.36 5.59
N ASP A 97 15.55 5.24 5.24
CA ASP A 97 16.56 5.17 4.20
C ASP A 97 15.93 5.07 2.81
N LYS A 98 16.64 5.51 1.78
CA LYS A 98 16.15 5.53 0.39
C LYS A 98 17.11 4.86 -0.56
N VAL A 99 16.58 4.04 -1.45
CA VAL A 99 17.31 3.46 -2.59
C VAL A 99 16.65 3.94 -3.87
N PHE A 100 17.45 4.47 -4.80
CA PHE A 100 16.97 5.02 -6.07
C PHE A 100 17.19 4.03 -7.21
N PHE A 101 16.21 3.93 -8.09
CA PHE A 101 16.19 3.08 -9.27
C PHE A 101 15.90 3.94 -10.50
N LYS A 102 16.83 3.92 -11.47
CA LYS A 102 16.68 4.62 -12.74
C LYS A 102 16.22 3.65 -13.80
N VAL A 103 15.20 4.04 -14.56
CA VAL A 103 14.62 3.21 -15.61
C VAL A 103 14.40 4.03 -16.88
N TYR A 104 14.56 3.38 -18.02
CA TYR A 104 14.13 3.96 -19.29
C TYR A 104 12.62 3.75 -19.42
N GLU A 105 11.88 4.85 -19.38
CA GLU A 105 10.43 4.85 -19.34
C GLU A 105 9.87 5.74 -20.47
N ASN A 106 8.90 5.21 -21.21
CA ASN A 106 8.06 6.03 -22.08
C ASN A 106 6.93 6.60 -21.20
N PHE A 107 6.64 7.89 -21.30
CA PHE A 107 5.67 8.55 -20.40
C PHE A 107 4.70 9.45 -21.19
N PRO A 108 3.38 9.41 -20.92
CA PRO A 108 2.69 8.56 -19.95
C PRO A 108 2.36 7.17 -20.51
N ILE A 109 2.53 6.11 -19.71
CA ILE A 109 2.10 4.74 -20.04
C ILE A 109 1.56 4.04 -18.78
N LEU A 110 0.83 2.95 -18.98
CA LEU A 110 0.52 2.01 -17.90
C LEU A 110 1.82 1.28 -17.53
N VAL A 111 2.22 1.33 -16.27
CA VAL A 111 3.42 0.67 -15.76
C VAL A 111 3.04 -0.42 -14.75
N HIS A 112 3.67 -1.58 -14.89
CA HIS A 112 3.69 -2.62 -13.87
C HIS A 112 4.95 -2.45 -13.04
N ILE A 113 4.78 -2.23 -11.74
CA ILE A 113 5.86 -1.93 -10.80
C ILE A 113 5.86 -3.01 -9.74
N CYS A 114 7.02 -3.61 -9.48
CA CYS A 114 7.25 -4.45 -8.31
C CYS A 114 8.47 -3.96 -7.55
N ALA A 115 8.39 -3.91 -6.23
CA ALA A 115 9.52 -3.71 -5.34
C ALA A 115 9.62 -4.87 -4.38
N ASN A 116 10.83 -5.40 -4.18
CA ASN A 116 11.12 -6.41 -3.18
C ASN A 116 12.22 -5.95 -2.23
N TRP A 117 12.25 -6.59 -1.06
CA TRP A 117 13.34 -6.43 -0.11
C TRP A 117 13.47 -7.67 0.76
N GLU A 118 14.71 -7.97 1.13
CA GLU A 118 15.07 -9.10 1.99
C GLU A 118 15.95 -8.63 3.16
N SER A 119 15.53 -8.92 4.41
CA SER A 119 16.27 -8.47 5.60
C SER A 119 17.62 -9.15 5.80
N SER A 120 17.77 -10.40 5.35
CA SER A 120 18.99 -11.19 5.55
C SER A 120 20.18 -10.64 4.75
N SER A 121 19.93 -10.12 3.56
CA SER A 121 20.93 -9.55 2.65
C SER A 121 20.91 -8.03 2.61
N GLY A 122 19.78 -7.41 2.98
CA GLY A 122 19.54 -5.98 2.85
C GLY A 122 19.31 -5.53 1.40
N ILE A 123 19.20 -6.48 0.45
CA ILE A 123 19.03 -6.19 -0.97
C ILE A 123 17.59 -5.75 -1.23
N ALA A 124 17.45 -4.68 -1.99
CA ALA A 124 16.20 -4.24 -2.57
C ALA A 124 16.29 -4.32 -4.10
N GLU A 125 15.31 -4.97 -4.73
CA GLU A 125 15.20 -4.98 -6.18
C GLU A 125 13.92 -4.27 -6.61
N PHE A 126 13.97 -3.67 -7.79
CA PHE A 126 12.88 -2.91 -8.35
C PHE A 126 12.68 -3.32 -9.79
N TRP A 127 11.45 -3.62 -10.17
CA TRP A 127 11.11 -4.10 -11.49
C TRP A 127 10.06 -3.18 -12.11
N VAL A 128 10.32 -2.70 -13.32
CA VAL A 128 9.38 -1.89 -14.11
C VAL A 128 9.14 -2.57 -15.44
N ASN A 129 7.88 -2.94 -15.70
CA ASN A 129 7.48 -3.67 -16.91
C ASN A 129 8.37 -4.89 -17.16
N GLU A 130 8.54 -5.72 -16.12
CA GLU A 130 9.32 -6.97 -16.12
C GLU A 130 10.84 -6.78 -16.28
N LYS A 131 11.33 -5.54 -16.20
CA LYS A 131 12.76 -5.24 -16.26
C LYS A 131 13.28 -4.84 -14.87
N PRO A 132 14.32 -5.50 -14.36
CA PRO A 132 14.96 -5.12 -13.09
C PRO A 132 15.79 -3.84 -13.22
#